data_AF-W2TPX9-F1
#
_entry.id   AF-W2TPX9-F1
#
_cell.length_a   1.000
_cell.length_b   1.000
_cell.length_c   1.000
_cell.angle_alpha   90.00
_cell.angle_beta   90.00
_cell.angle_gamma   90.00
#
_symmetry.space_group_name_H-M   'P 1'
#
loop_
_entity.id
_entity.type
_entity.pdbx_description
1 polymer ?
#
loop_
_entity_poly.entity_id
_entity_poly.type
_entity_poly.pdbx_seq_one_letter_code
_entity_poly.pdbx_strand_id
1 'polypeptide(L)'
;MPFGDPPDYVHLRTNESQMQLISMGDQPETPSGSPCFNTSSTREEAPAVVFIPGKGTARWWRGRTSLERILMLAIVLLVLLSAVLLAVILNMDRREYTKTTSAPSELPSGSSSTQKVPTSTTLPSEPPVCTTIGCVRAANAIINAMNTSVNPCEDFYEFACGKWNEDHPIPDDMSGFGTFSHVREQVRLQLRGTQ
;
A
#
# COMPACT_ATOMS: atom_id res chain seq x y z
N MET A 1 -32.11 -24.38 6.06
CA MET A 1 -32.10 -24.78 4.63
C MET A 1 -33.55 -24.77 4.16
N PRO A 2 -33.89 -24.18 3.00
CA PRO A 2 -33.36 -24.65 1.72
C PRO A 2 -32.78 -23.60 0.77
N PHE A 3 -31.91 -24.12 -0.10
CA PHE A 3 -31.61 -23.78 -1.50
C PHE A 3 -31.27 -22.34 -1.88
N GLY A 4 -29.97 -22.12 -2.07
CA GLY A 4 -29.44 -21.03 -2.88
C GLY A 4 -29.50 -21.39 -4.37
N ASP A 5 -29.75 -20.37 -5.18
CA ASP A 5 -29.61 -20.42 -6.63
C ASP A 5 -28.17 -20.04 -7.03
N PRO A 6 -27.54 -20.74 -7.99
CA PRO A 6 -26.23 -20.39 -8.54
C PRO A 6 -26.34 -19.32 -9.64
N PRO A 7 -25.30 -18.52 -9.93
CA PRO A 7 -25.31 -17.58 -11.04
C PRO A 7 -25.15 -18.29 -12.40
N ASP A 8 -25.87 -17.76 -13.39
CA ASP A 8 -25.94 -18.23 -14.77
C ASP A 8 -24.57 -18.41 -15.44
N TYR A 9 -24.34 -19.61 -15.98
CA TYR A 9 -23.19 -19.92 -16.82
C TYR A 9 -23.42 -19.39 -18.25
N VAL A 10 -22.40 -18.73 -18.80
CA VAL A 10 -22.35 -18.28 -20.19
C VAL A 10 -22.51 -19.49 -21.13
N HIS A 11 -23.58 -19.49 -21.93
CA HIS A 11 -23.78 -20.47 -22.99
C HIS A 11 -22.73 -20.27 -24.10
N LEU A 12 -21.68 -21.08 -24.10
CA LEU A 12 -20.83 -21.29 -25.26
C LEU A 12 -21.64 -22.06 -26.30
N ARG A 13 -22.08 -21.35 -27.34
CA ARG A 13 -22.65 -21.98 -28.53
C ARG A 13 -21.50 -22.55 -29.36
N THR A 14 -21.31 -23.85 -29.28
CA THR A 14 -20.43 -24.62 -30.18
C THR A 14 -21.10 -24.81 -31.54
N ASN A 15 -20.54 -24.22 -32.61
CA ASN A 15 -20.39 -24.85 -33.93
C ASN A 15 -19.12 -24.27 -34.58
N GLU A 16 -18.06 -25.08 -34.61
CA GLU A 16 -17.60 -25.89 -35.74
C GLU A 16 -16.96 -25.10 -36.88
N SER A 17 -15.70 -25.49 -37.14
CA SER A 17 -14.93 -25.33 -38.38
C SER A 17 -14.65 -23.90 -38.82
N GLN A 18 -13.46 -23.38 -38.49
CA GLN A 18 -12.46 -23.03 -39.51
C GLN A 18 -11.05 -23.13 -38.91
N MET A 19 -10.32 -24.12 -39.42
CA MET A 19 -8.87 -24.24 -39.35
C MET A 19 -8.28 -23.09 -40.18
N GLN A 20 -7.51 -22.18 -39.58
CA GLN A 20 -6.62 -21.32 -40.37
C GLN A 20 -5.20 -21.35 -39.78
N LEU A 21 -4.34 -21.98 -40.57
CA LEU A 21 -2.90 -22.12 -40.42
C LEU A 21 -2.23 -20.75 -40.38
N ILE A 22 -1.28 -20.59 -39.46
CA ILE A 22 -0.33 -19.47 -39.45
C ILE A 22 0.68 -19.74 -40.57
N SER A 23 0.66 -18.91 -41.62
CA SER A 23 1.75 -18.85 -42.61
C SER A 23 2.67 -17.69 -42.27
N MET A 24 3.93 -18.01 -41.99
CA MET A 24 5.06 -17.08 -41.97
C MET A 24 5.33 -16.58 -43.40
N GLY A 25 5.54 -15.27 -43.57
CA GLY A 25 6.01 -14.66 -44.81
C GLY A 25 6.76 -13.36 -44.49
N ASP A 26 8.00 -13.28 -44.99
CA ASP A 26 8.99 -12.21 -44.80
C ASP A 26 8.58 -10.82 -45.34
N GLN A 27 9.05 -9.79 -44.60
CA GLN A 27 9.45 -8.37 -44.88
C GLN A 27 9.41 -7.78 -46.33
N PRO A 28 9.53 -6.43 -46.59
CA PRO A 28 9.98 -5.30 -45.71
C PRO A 28 9.31 -3.90 -45.94
N GLU A 29 9.83 -2.88 -45.22
CA GLU A 29 9.82 -1.40 -45.44
C GLU A 29 8.60 -0.50 -45.07
N THR A 30 8.93 0.61 -44.42
CA THR A 30 8.16 1.73 -43.81
C THR A 30 7.55 2.75 -44.82
N PRO A 31 7.04 3.97 -44.49
CA PRO A 31 6.49 4.60 -43.26
C PRO A 31 5.17 5.41 -43.47
N SER A 32 4.59 5.90 -42.36
CA SER A 32 3.75 7.12 -42.26
C SER A 32 2.34 7.12 -42.89
N GLY A 33 1.32 7.29 -42.04
CA GLY A 33 -0.03 7.62 -42.48
C GLY A 33 -1.09 7.37 -41.40
N SER A 34 -1.32 8.36 -40.54
CA SER A 34 -2.51 8.39 -39.67
C SER A 34 -3.80 8.32 -40.50
N PRO A 35 -4.84 7.62 -40.06
CA PRO A 35 -6.19 7.88 -40.53
C PRO A 35 -7.08 8.33 -39.36
N CYS A 36 -7.14 9.65 -39.16
CA CYS A 36 -8.34 10.26 -38.60
C CYS A 36 -9.26 10.57 -39.78
N PHE A 37 -10.34 9.80 -39.99
CA PHE A 37 -11.47 10.28 -40.79
C PHE A 37 -12.79 9.66 -40.31
N ASN A 38 -13.58 10.54 -39.69
CA ASN A 38 -15.02 10.75 -39.83
C ASN A 38 -16.01 9.61 -39.60
N THR A 39 -16.79 9.73 -38.52
CA THR A 39 -18.25 9.63 -38.64
C THR A 39 -18.92 10.74 -37.81
N SER A 40 -19.94 11.37 -38.39
CA SER A 40 -20.81 12.36 -37.77
C SER A 40 -22.15 11.73 -37.44
N SER A 41 -22.73 12.14 -36.29
CA SER A 41 -24.15 11.97 -35.91
C SER A 41 -24.58 10.51 -35.63
N THR A 42 -24.89 10.14 -34.39
CA THR A 42 -26.09 10.59 -33.67
C THR A 42 -25.84 10.56 -32.16
N ARG A 43 -26.29 11.61 -31.48
CA ARG A 43 -26.26 11.73 -30.02
C ARG A 43 -27.45 10.95 -29.47
N GLU A 44 -27.25 9.69 -29.08
CA GLU A 44 -28.21 8.98 -28.25
C GLU A 44 -28.20 9.62 -26.85
N GLU A 45 -29.34 10.20 -26.47
CA GLU A 45 -29.58 10.76 -25.15
C GLU A 45 -29.73 9.59 -24.15
N ALA A 46 -28.77 9.45 -23.24
CA ALA A 46 -28.83 8.42 -22.19
C ALA A 46 -29.98 8.73 -21.20
N PRO A 47 -30.73 7.71 -20.71
CA PRO A 47 -31.80 7.95 -19.75
C PRO A 47 -31.24 8.50 -18.43
N ALA A 48 -31.85 9.58 -17.93
CA ALA A 48 -31.49 10.19 -16.66
C ALA A 48 -31.77 9.24 -15.49
N VAL A 49 -30.72 8.84 -14.77
CA VAL A 49 -30.85 8.14 -13.49
C VAL A 49 -31.23 9.16 -12.42
N VAL A 50 -32.50 9.16 -12.00
CA VAL A 50 -32.97 9.97 -10.89
C VAL A 50 -32.54 9.31 -9.58
N PHE A 51 -31.50 9.85 -8.95
CA PHE A 51 -31.13 9.50 -7.58
C PHE A 51 -32.14 10.11 -6.61
N ILE A 52 -32.93 9.27 -5.93
CA ILE A 52 -33.73 9.71 -4.77
C ILE A 52 -32.82 9.64 -3.54
N PRO A 53 -32.40 10.78 -2.95
CA PRO A 53 -31.62 10.74 -1.72
C PRO A 53 -32.50 10.19 -0.60
N GLY A 54 -32.13 9.02 -0.08
CA GLY A 54 -32.72 8.43 1.12
C GLY A 54 -32.52 9.36 2.31
N LYS A 55 -33.54 10.14 2.65
CA LYS A 55 -33.63 10.89 3.92
C LYS A 55 -33.79 9.88 5.06
N GLY A 56 -32.68 9.32 5.55
CA GLY A 56 -32.72 8.13 6.41
C GLY A 56 -31.99 8.20 7.74
N THR A 57 -31.16 9.20 8.04
CA THR A 57 -30.39 9.19 9.30
C THR A 57 -31.25 9.48 10.54
N ALA A 58 -32.34 10.26 10.39
CA ALA A 58 -33.21 10.62 11.51
C ALA A 58 -34.26 9.54 11.87
N ARG A 59 -34.63 8.66 10.92
CA ARG A 59 -35.63 7.60 11.15
C ARG A 59 -35.03 6.35 11.81
N TRP A 60 -33.74 6.08 11.61
CA TRP A 60 -33.03 4.92 12.16
C TRP A 60 -33.01 4.87 13.70
N TRP A 61 -33.07 6.01 14.38
CA TRP A 61 -32.97 6.08 15.85
C TRP A 61 -34.26 5.75 16.60
N ARG A 62 -35.42 5.73 15.91
CA ARG A 62 -36.74 5.70 16.59
C ARG A 62 -37.20 4.29 16.98
N GLY A 63 -36.52 3.24 16.50
CA GLY A 63 -36.87 1.83 16.76
C GLY A 63 -36.00 1.08 17.78
N ARG A 64 -34.95 1.70 18.32
CA ARG A 64 -34.03 1.01 19.25
C ARG A 64 -34.58 0.91 20.67
N THR A 65 -34.39 -0.26 21.27
CA THR A 65 -34.86 -0.59 22.63
C THR A 65 -34.15 0.26 23.69
N SER A 66 -34.76 0.43 24.87
CA SER A 66 -34.18 1.27 25.94
C SER A 66 -32.78 0.83 26.35
N LEU A 67 -32.49 -0.48 26.30
CA LEU A 67 -31.18 -1.04 26.61
C LEU A 67 -30.13 -0.68 25.55
N GLU A 68 -30.48 -0.71 24.27
CA GLU A 68 -29.58 -0.30 23.18
C GLU A 68 -29.24 1.19 23.27
N ARG A 69 -30.17 2.04 23.70
CA ARG A 69 -29.90 3.47 23.90
C ARG A 69 -28.91 3.69 25.05
N ILE A 70 -29.11 2.99 26.17
CA ILE A 70 -28.19 3.03 27.30
C ILE A 70 -26.81 2.52 26.89
N LEU A 71 -26.74 1.42 26.14
CA LEU A 71 -25.49 0.84 25.65
C LEU A 71 -24.76 1.78 24.68
N MET A 72 -25.49 2.46 23.79
CA MET A 72 -24.89 3.47 22.90
C MET A 72 -24.35 4.67 23.69
N LEU A 73 -25.08 5.17 24.69
CA LEU A 73 -24.61 6.25 25.55
C LEU A 73 -23.38 5.83 26.38
N ALA A 74 -23.37 4.59 26.88
CA ALA A 74 -22.24 4.03 27.61
C ALA A 74 -20.99 3.90 26.71
N ILE A 75 -21.13 3.40 25.48
CA ILE A 75 -20.01 3.32 24.53
C ILE A 75 -19.49 4.72 24.19
N VAL A 76 -20.38 5.67 23.91
CA VAL A 76 -19.98 7.07 23.64
C VAL A 76 -19.22 7.64 24.84
N LEU A 77 -19.70 7.42 26.07
CA LEU A 77 -19.02 7.86 27.27
C LEU A 77 -17.63 7.22 27.41
N LEU A 78 -17.51 5.91 27.18
CA LEU A 78 -16.22 5.20 27.24
C LEU A 78 -15.22 5.72 26.20
N VAL A 79 -15.69 5.98 24.97
CA VAL A 79 -14.86 6.56 23.89
C VAL A 79 -14.43 7.99 24.23
N LEU A 80 -15.31 8.79 24.82
CA LEU A 80 -14.95 10.15 25.25
C LEU A 80 -13.93 10.12 26.40
N LEU A 81 -14.09 9.22 27.37
CA LEU A 81 -13.14 9.06 28.47
C LEU A 81 -11.77 8.57 27.98
N SER A 82 -11.73 7.63 27.02
CA SER A 82 -10.47 7.18 26.44
C SER A 82 -9.78 8.29 25.62
N ALA A 83 -10.54 9.08 24.87
CA ALA A 83 -10.02 10.21 24.10
C ALA A 83 -9.44 11.30 25.01
N VAL A 84 -10.12 11.63 26.13
CA VAL A 84 -9.62 12.59 27.12
C VAL A 84 -8.35 12.06 27.80
N LEU A 85 -8.30 10.77 28.16
CA LEU A 85 -7.11 10.16 28.74
C LEU A 85 -5.92 10.22 27.78
N LEU A 86 -6.12 9.87 26.50
CA LEU A 86 -5.08 9.99 25.47
C LEU A 86 -4.62 11.43 25.29
N ALA A 87 -5.56 12.40 25.26
CA ALA A 87 -5.21 13.81 25.17
C ALA A 87 -4.38 14.26 26.38
N VAL A 88 -4.71 13.82 27.60
CA VAL A 88 -3.92 14.11 28.81
C VAL A 88 -2.52 13.48 28.71
N ILE A 89 -2.40 12.23 28.29
CA ILE A 89 -1.10 11.54 28.10
C ILE A 89 -0.23 12.31 27.09
N LEU A 90 -0.78 12.68 25.93
CA LEU A 90 -0.05 13.46 24.92
C LEU A 90 0.31 14.88 25.40
N ASN A 91 -0.53 15.49 26.26
CA ASN A 91 -0.23 16.78 26.88
C ASN A 91 0.79 16.67 28.02
N MET A 92 0.88 15.53 28.71
CA MET A 92 1.89 15.26 29.73
C MET A 92 3.27 15.01 29.10
N ASP A 93 3.33 14.35 27.95
CA ASP A 93 4.57 14.20 27.16
C ASP A 93 5.15 15.58 26.74
N ARG A 94 4.27 16.54 26.44
CA ARG A 94 4.66 17.92 26.13
C ARG A 94 5.26 18.68 27.31
N ARG A 95 4.99 18.29 28.56
CA ARG A 95 5.54 18.95 29.77
C ARG A 95 7.02 18.64 29.97
N GLU A 96 7.49 17.45 29.58
CA GLU A 96 8.92 17.12 29.61
C GLU A 96 9.69 17.74 28.45
N TYR A 97 9.07 17.91 27.28
CA TYR A 97 9.72 18.53 26.12
C TYR A 97 9.95 20.06 26.28
N THR A 98 9.16 20.75 27.12
CA THR A 98 9.32 22.20 27.34
C THR A 98 10.38 22.59 28.38
N LYS A 99 11.11 21.64 28.99
CA LYS A 99 12.19 21.95 29.95
C LYS A 99 13.57 22.13 29.30
N THR A 100 13.68 22.05 27.97
CA THR A 100 14.92 22.36 27.23
C THR A 100 14.61 23.16 25.98
N THR A 101 14.09 24.38 26.13
CA THR A 101 14.13 25.39 25.07
C THR A 101 14.20 26.77 25.71
N SER A 102 15.42 27.21 26.02
CA SER A 102 15.78 28.62 26.11
C SER A 102 16.57 28.97 24.84
N ALA A 103 15.93 29.69 23.92
CA ALA A 103 16.54 30.42 22.80
C ALA A 103 17.35 31.66 23.33
N PRO A 104 18.07 32.48 22.53
CA PRO A 104 18.03 32.63 21.06
C PRO A 104 19.35 33.00 20.32
N SER A 105 19.22 33.20 19.00
CA SER A 105 20.05 34.05 18.10
C SER A 105 21.18 33.36 17.33
N GLU A 106 20.97 33.07 16.04
CA GLU A 106 21.29 33.96 14.90
C GLU A 106 21.14 33.17 13.57
N LEU A 107 20.56 33.84 12.58
CA LEU A 107 20.58 33.43 11.18
C LEU A 107 21.94 33.87 10.59
N PRO A 108 22.57 33.07 9.71
CA PRO A 108 22.69 33.61 8.36
C PRO A 108 22.41 32.58 7.25
N SER A 109 21.75 33.13 6.23
CA SER A 109 21.94 32.91 4.80
C SER A 109 22.94 31.85 4.32
N GLY A 110 22.44 31.00 3.42
CA GLY A 110 23.01 30.93 2.07
C GLY A 110 24.18 29.97 1.83
N SER A 111 23.81 28.86 1.20
CA SER A 111 24.53 28.24 0.07
C SER A 111 25.83 27.45 0.31
N SER A 112 25.85 26.32 -0.41
CA SER A 112 27.01 25.61 -0.95
C SER A 112 27.77 24.62 -0.06
N SER A 113 27.60 23.35 -0.44
CA SER A 113 28.57 22.26 -0.39
C SER A 113 30.01 22.68 -0.10
N THR A 114 30.54 22.22 1.03
CA THR A 114 31.89 21.64 1.08
C THR A 114 31.99 20.80 2.34
N GLN A 115 32.14 19.50 2.10
CA GLN A 115 32.42 18.46 3.10
C GLN A 115 33.72 18.81 3.82
N LYS A 116 33.62 19.27 5.07
CA LYS A 116 34.76 19.45 5.97
C LYS A 116 34.89 18.20 6.81
N VAL A 117 35.80 17.31 6.44
CA VAL A 117 36.27 16.23 7.31
C VAL A 117 36.98 16.86 8.50
N PRO A 118 36.53 16.67 9.76
CA PRO A 118 37.35 16.98 10.91
C PRO A 118 38.08 15.70 11.32
N THR A 119 39.37 15.66 11.03
CA THR A 119 40.31 14.81 11.76
C THR A 119 40.31 15.27 13.21
N SER A 120 39.80 14.44 14.11
CA SER A 120 40.01 14.57 15.55
C SER A 120 40.34 13.19 16.10
N THR A 121 41.61 13.03 16.45
CA THR A 121 42.18 11.89 17.16
C THR A 121 41.47 11.72 18.51
N THR A 122 40.54 10.78 18.57
CA THR A 122 40.05 10.08 19.78
C THR A 122 39.42 8.80 19.23
N LEU A 123 39.80 7.63 19.75
CA LEU A 123 39.20 6.35 19.37
C LEU A 123 37.67 6.53 19.34
N PRO A 124 36.99 6.38 18.19
CA PRO A 124 35.56 6.57 18.15
C PRO A 124 34.94 5.40 18.91
N SER A 125 34.37 5.70 20.08
CA SER A 125 33.22 4.97 20.57
C SER A 125 32.22 4.89 19.42
N GLU A 126 31.78 3.68 19.12
CA GLU A 126 30.90 3.29 18.00
C GLU A 126 29.90 4.39 17.59
N PRO A 127 29.70 4.62 16.27
CA PRO A 127 28.71 5.59 15.80
C PRO A 127 27.33 5.28 16.40
N PRO A 128 26.50 6.29 16.71
CA PRO A 128 25.21 6.08 17.35
C PRO A 128 24.26 5.24 16.48
N VAL A 129 23.64 4.22 17.07
CA VAL A 129 22.68 3.32 16.41
C VAL A 129 21.35 4.04 16.16
N CYS A 130 20.79 3.91 14.95
CA CYS A 130 19.49 4.48 14.62
C CYS A 130 18.34 3.67 15.24
N THR A 131 17.51 4.30 16.07
CA THR A 131 16.36 3.67 16.74
C THR A 131 15.01 4.23 16.28
N THR A 132 14.97 4.99 15.18
CA THR A 132 13.70 5.45 14.60
C THR A 132 12.85 4.27 14.13
N ILE A 133 11.52 4.45 14.09
CA ILE A 133 10.59 3.41 13.64
C ILE A 133 10.96 2.88 12.24
N GLY A 134 11.36 3.78 11.33
CA GLY A 134 11.80 3.42 9.99
C GLY A 134 13.05 2.53 10.00
N CYS A 135 14.05 2.88 10.81
CA CYS A 135 15.27 2.08 10.96
C CYS A 135 14.98 0.69 11.55
N VAL A 136 14.17 0.61 12.62
CA VAL A 136 13.84 -0.68 13.25
C VAL A 136 13.06 -1.59 12.28
N ARG A 137 12.10 -1.03 11.52
CA ARG A 137 11.34 -1.80 10.52
C ARG A 137 12.24 -2.28 9.39
N ALA A 138 13.12 -1.43 8.87
CA ALA A 138 14.05 -1.79 7.80
C ALA A 138 15.06 -2.86 8.27
N ALA A 139 15.64 -2.69 9.46
CA ALA A 139 16.57 -3.65 10.05
C ALA A 139 15.91 -5.03 10.22
N ASN A 140 14.67 -5.07 10.73
CA ASN A 140 13.92 -6.31 10.86
C ASN A 140 13.68 -6.99 9.51
N ALA A 141 13.27 -6.23 8.49
CA ALA A 141 13.07 -6.75 7.13
C ALA A 141 14.36 -7.35 6.54
N ILE A 142 15.52 -6.70 6.75
CA ILE A 142 16.82 -7.21 6.29
C ILE A 142 17.20 -8.48 7.05
N ILE A 143 17.11 -8.49 8.38
CA ILE A 143 17.50 -9.65 9.21
C ILE A 143 16.66 -10.89 8.89
N ASN A 144 15.37 -10.72 8.58
CA ASN A 144 14.53 -11.87 8.23
C ASN A 144 14.83 -12.45 6.84
N ALA A 145 15.36 -11.64 5.92
CA ALA A 145 15.74 -12.09 4.59
C ALA A 145 17.08 -12.83 4.56
N MET A 146 17.98 -12.53 5.51
CA MET A 146 19.34 -13.05 5.54
C MET A 146 19.43 -14.49 6.09
N ASN A 147 20.22 -15.33 5.43
CA ASN A 147 20.64 -16.63 5.92
C ASN A 147 22.02 -16.54 6.60
N THR A 148 22.04 -16.33 7.92
CA THR A 148 23.29 -16.19 8.69
C THR A 148 24.09 -17.49 8.85
N SER A 149 23.58 -18.61 8.34
CA SER A 149 24.29 -19.90 8.37
C SER A 149 25.34 -20.02 7.26
N VAL A 150 25.26 -19.16 6.24
CA VAL A 150 26.16 -19.17 5.08
C VAL A 150 27.24 -18.11 5.26
N ASN A 151 28.47 -18.44 4.85
CA ASN A 151 29.58 -17.51 4.89
C ASN A 151 29.40 -16.44 3.78
N PRO A 152 29.31 -15.13 4.10
CA PRO A 152 29.13 -14.09 3.10
C PRO A 152 30.32 -13.95 2.14
N CYS A 153 31.51 -14.43 2.53
CA CYS A 153 32.69 -14.43 1.67
C CYS A 153 32.65 -15.56 0.62
N GLU A 154 31.79 -16.55 0.80
CA GLU A 154 31.64 -17.70 -0.12
C GLU A 154 30.44 -17.51 -1.04
N ASP A 155 29.26 -17.19 -0.47
CA ASP A 155 28.06 -16.88 -1.22
C ASP A 155 27.29 -15.74 -0.54
N PHE A 156 27.56 -14.51 -1.00
CA PHE A 156 26.87 -13.33 -0.48
C PHE A 156 25.39 -13.30 -0.85
N TYR A 157 24.99 -13.92 -1.97
CA TYR A 157 23.60 -13.92 -2.39
C TYR A 157 22.77 -14.81 -1.47
N GLU A 158 23.23 -16.02 -1.20
CA GLU A 158 22.57 -16.92 -0.25
C GLU A 158 22.59 -16.33 1.17
N PHE A 159 23.71 -15.74 1.61
CA PHE A 159 23.75 -15.04 2.89
C PHE A 159 22.73 -13.90 2.98
N ALA A 160 22.60 -13.07 1.94
CA ALA A 160 21.74 -11.88 1.97
C ALA A 160 20.25 -12.20 1.73
N CYS A 161 19.95 -13.18 0.89
CA CYS A 161 18.62 -13.43 0.34
C CYS A 161 18.09 -14.84 0.59
N GLY A 162 18.90 -15.77 1.12
CA GLY A 162 18.55 -17.20 1.21
C GLY A 162 17.22 -17.44 1.88
N LYS A 163 16.98 -16.84 3.06
CA LYS A 163 15.69 -16.99 3.76
C LYS A 163 14.54 -16.32 3.02
N TRP A 164 14.79 -15.19 2.35
CA TRP A 164 13.76 -14.55 1.54
C TRP A 164 13.29 -15.47 0.41
N ASN A 165 14.21 -16.17 -0.26
CA ASN A 165 13.89 -17.13 -1.31
C ASN A 165 13.12 -18.34 -0.78
N GLU A 166 13.45 -18.83 0.43
CA GLU A 166 12.72 -19.92 1.09
C GLU A 166 11.27 -19.52 1.44
N ASP A 167 11.08 -18.31 1.95
CA ASP A 167 9.77 -17.80 2.38
C ASP A 167 8.88 -17.34 1.19
N HIS A 168 9.48 -17.09 0.02
CA HIS A 168 8.80 -16.52 -1.16
C HIS A 168 9.03 -17.40 -2.41
N PRO A 169 8.46 -18.62 -2.46
CA PRO A 169 8.55 -19.46 -3.63
C PRO A 169 7.85 -18.81 -4.84
N ILE A 170 8.34 -19.13 -6.04
CA ILE A 170 7.77 -18.63 -7.30
C ILE A 170 6.35 -19.20 -7.47
N PRO A 171 5.30 -18.36 -7.55
CA PRO A 171 3.94 -18.82 -7.81
C PRO A 171 3.78 -19.43 -9.21
N ASP A 172 2.82 -20.34 -9.38
CA ASP A 172 2.58 -21.04 -10.65
C ASP A 172 2.24 -20.12 -11.84
N ASP A 173 1.74 -18.91 -11.57
CA ASP A 173 1.38 -17.91 -12.58
C ASP A 173 2.56 -17.00 -12.99
N MET A 174 3.76 -17.21 -12.44
CA MET A 174 4.92 -16.36 -12.68
C MET A 174 6.15 -17.16 -13.09
N SER A 175 6.97 -16.60 -13.99
CA SER A 175 8.27 -17.17 -14.36
C SER A 175 9.41 -16.75 -13.41
N GLY A 176 9.13 -15.83 -12.48
CA GLY A 176 10.10 -15.35 -11.51
C GLY A 176 9.43 -14.50 -10.45
N PHE A 177 9.92 -14.61 -9.22
CA PHE A 177 9.40 -13.87 -8.07
C PHE A 177 10.54 -13.21 -7.32
N GLY A 178 10.40 -11.91 -7.07
CA GLY A 178 11.43 -11.06 -6.48
C GLY A 178 10.79 -9.93 -5.69
N THR A 179 11.59 -9.11 -5.03
CA THR A 179 11.11 -7.97 -4.22
C THR A 179 10.18 -7.03 -4.98
N PHE A 180 10.46 -6.75 -6.26
CA PHE A 180 9.58 -5.90 -7.08
C PHE A 180 8.22 -6.55 -7.36
N SER A 181 8.20 -7.87 -7.65
CA SER A 181 6.95 -8.62 -7.84
C SER A 181 6.14 -8.63 -6.54
N HIS A 182 6.79 -8.86 -5.40
CA HIS A 182 6.16 -8.84 -4.09
C HIS A 182 5.52 -7.48 -3.78
N VAL A 183 6.25 -6.37 -3.94
CA VAL A 183 5.71 -5.02 -3.70
C VAL A 183 4.56 -4.70 -4.66
N ARG A 184 4.66 -5.10 -5.94
CA ARG A 184 3.58 -4.92 -6.91
C ARG A 184 2.32 -5.66 -6.51
N GLU A 185 2.45 -6.90 -6.02
CA GLU A 185 1.32 -7.68 -5.55
C GLU A 185 0.69 -7.05 -4.31
N GLN A 186 1.50 -6.58 -3.36
CA GLN A 186 0.98 -5.85 -2.19
C GLN A 186 0.15 -4.63 -2.60
N VAL A 187 0.66 -3.81 -3.54
CA VAL A 187 -0.09 -2.65 -4.06
C VAL A 187 -1.38 -3.10 -4.75
N ARG A 188 -1.32 -4.16 -5.57
CA ARG A 188 -2.50 -4.71 -6.25
C ARG A 188 -3.57 -5.15 -5.26
N LEU A 189 -3.18 -5.80 -4.16
CA LEU A 189 -4.10 -6.23 -3.10
C LEU A 189 -4.77 -5.06 -2.40
N GLN A 190 -4.04 -3.97 -2.12
CA GLN A 190 -4.61 -2.76 -1.54
C GLN A 190 -5.68 -2.14 -2.45
N LEU A 191 -5.44 -2.09 -3.76
CA LEU A 191 -6.39 -1.55 -4.74
C LEU A 191 -7.66 -2.41 -4.88
N ARG A 192 -7.56 -3.73 -4.65
CA ARG A 192 -8.73 -4.63 -4.67
C ARG A 192 -9.59 -4.50 -3.41
N GLY A 193 -9.00 -4.13 -2.27
CA GLY A 193 -9.71 -3.93 -1.01
C GLY A 193 -10.47 -2.60 -0.89
N THR A 194 -10.31 -1.70 -1.87
CA THR A 194 -10.98 -0.39 -1.92
C THR A 194 -12.25 -0.37 -2.77
N GLN A 195 -12.89 -1.52 -3.02
CA GLN A 195 -14.09 -1.64 -3.85
C GLN A 195 -15.28 -2.22 -3.07
#